data_AF-A0A538BMC9-F1
#
_entry.id   AF-A0A538BMC9-F1
#
_cell.length_a   1.000
_cell.length_b   1.000
_cell.length_c   1.000
_cell.angle_alpha   90.00
_cell.angle_beta   90.00
_cell.angle_gamma   90.00
#
_symmetry.space_group_name_H-M   'P 1'
#
loop_
_entity.id
_entity.type
_entity.pdbx_description
1 polymer ?
#
loop_
_entity_poly.entity_id
_entity_poly.type
_entity_poly.pdbx_seq_one_letter_code
_entity_poly.pdbx_strand_id
1 'polypeptide(L)'
;MPAGVATVTEPAERPQAFWPCPVCGGRNPIQLDSCATCGTPFAQVMRAPEERGRVDPRDAAIRSLIFPGLGHRALGRGLDGLARGVLFVVTFGLGVMLAIAASGSGALVAAFALFLVAGVGVYAMSAFEAHRLAKGGELLVETKVLMWALVGVVFVGVGLLVFGVVTATHR
;
A
#
# COMPACT_ATOMS: atom_id res chain seq x y z
N MET A 1 -30.78 -61.31 27.81
CA MET A 1 -30.61 -60.08 27.00
C MET A 1 -29.15 -60.00 26.59
N PRO A 2 -28.76 -60.29 25.33
CA PRO A 2 -27.38 -60.14 24.90
C PRO A 2 -27.05 -58.68 24.57
N ALA A 3 -25.86 -58.25 25.00
CA ALA A 3 -25.33 -56.91 24.79
C ALA A 3 -24.97 -56.70 23.30
N GLY A 4 -25.46 -55.61 22.71
CA GLY A 4 -25.16 -55.22 21.34
C GLY A 4 -23.72 -54.72 21.20
N VAL A 5 -22.96 -55.34 20.30
CA VAL A 5 -21.63 -54.88 19.88
C VAL A 5 -21.82 -53.66 18.99
N ALA A 6 -21.42 -52.48 19.47
CA ALA A 6 -21.36 -51.27 18.68
C ALA A 6 -20.16 -51.36 17.72
N THR A 7 -20.43 -51.53 16.43
CA THR A 7 -19.44 -51.37 15.37
C THR A 7 -19.03 -49.90 15.32
N VAL A 8 -17.79 -49.60 15.72
CA VAL A 8 -17.18 -48.28 15.54
C VAL A 8 -16.94 -48.10 14.03
N THR A 9 -17.74 -47.25 13.40
CA THR A 9 -17.55 -46.84 12.02
C THR A 9 -16.30 -45.96 11.95
N GLU A 10 -15.26 -46.47 11.28
CA GLU A 10 -14.02 -45.76 11.00
C GLU A 10 -14.33 -44.44 10.27
N PRO A 11 -13.81 -43.29 10.75
CA PRO A 11 -14.12 -42.00 10.13
C PRO A 11 -13.51 -41.95 8.72
N ALA A 12 -14.36 -41.69 7.73
CA ALA A 12 -14.00 -41.56 6.32
C ALA A 12 -12.73 -40.71 6.13
N GLU A 13 -11.76 -41.29 5.41
CA GLU A 13 -10.45 -40.70 5.15
C GLU A 13 -10.59 -39.29 4.55
N ARG A 14 -10.08 -38.29 5.26
CA ARG A 14 -10.10 -36.89 4.79
C ARG A 14 -9.24 -36.80 3.51
N PRO A 15 -9.73 -36.17 2.43
CA PRO A 15 -8.95 -36.02 1.21
C PRO A 15 -7.63 -35.32 1.53
N GLN A 16 -6.51 -36.00 1.26
CA GLN A 16 -5.19 -35.47 1.53
C GLN A 16 -4.95 -34.22 0.66
N ALA A 17 -4.54 -33.12 1.28
CA ALA A 17 -4.20 -31.90 0.55
C ALA A 17 -2.84 -32.05 -0.14
N PHE A 18 -2.73 -31.55 -1.37
CA PHE A 18 -1.52 -31.59 -2.18
C PHE A 18 -1.17 -30.20 -2.70
N TRP A 19 0.11 -29.99 -3.01
CA TRP A 19 0.61 -28.80 -3.69
C TRP A 19 1.36 -29.16 -4.98
N PRO A 20 1.18 -28.38 -6.07
CA PRO A 20 1.91 -28.59 -7.32
C PRO A 20 3.29 -27.94 -7.27
N CYS A 21 4.32 -28.64 -7.74
CA CYS A 21 5.65 -28.07 -7.89
C CYS A 21 5.69 -27.08 -9.07
N PRO A 22 6.18 -25.83 -8.90
CA PRO A 22 6.21 -24.82 -9.97
C PRO A 22 7.31 -25.09 -11.00
N VAL A 23 8.26 -25.99 -10.71
CA VAL A 23 9.39 -26.31 -11.60
C VAL A 23 9.08 -27.54 -12.45
N CYS A 24 8.62 -28.63 -11.84
CA CYS A 24 8.42 -29.90 -12.53
C CYS A 24 6.95 -30.35 -12.63
N GLY A 25 6.00 -29.59 -12.07
CA GLY A 25 4.57 -29.93 -12.08
C GLY A 25 4.18 -31.10 -11.17
N GLY A 26 5.13 -31.70 -10.43
CA GLY A 26 4.87 -32.84 -9.55
C GLY A 26 3.89 -32.50 -8.43
N ARG A 27 2.98 -33.44 -8.12
CA ARG A 27 2.00 -33.31 -7.05
C ARG A 27 2.60 -33.83 -5.74
N ASN A 28 2.75 -32.96 -4.73
CA ASN A 28 3.39 -33.30 -3.46
C ASN A 28 2.38 -33.20 -2.30
N PRO A 29 2.38 -34.13 -1.33
CA PRO A 29 1.57 -34.01 -0.13
C PRO A 29 1.90 -32.73 0.65
N ILE A 30 0.90 -32.13 1.30
CA ILE A 30 1.06 -30.88 2.09
C ILE A 30 2.07 -31.02 3.26
N GLN A 31 2.38 -32.25 3.67
CA GLN A 31 3.35 -32.56 4.73
C GLN A 31 4.81 -32.48 4.26
N LEU A 32 5.06 -32.39 2.94
CA LEU A 32 6.41 -32.27 2.41
C LEU A 32 6.82 -30.81 2.22
N ASP A 33 7.96 -30.44 2.81
CA ASP A 33 8.56 -29.10 2.67
C ASP A 33 9.33 -28.91 1.35
N SER A 34 9.51 -29.97 0.56
CA SER A 34 10.21 -29.96 -0.73
C SER A 34 9.61 -30.95 -1.70
N CYS A 35 9.71 -30.66 -3.00
CA CYS A 35 9.19 -31.53 -4.04
C CYS A 35 9.95 -32.86 -4.06
N ALA A 36 9.23 -33.97 -3.98
CA ALA A 36 9.80 -35.32 -4.01
C ALA A 36 10.52 -35.65 -5.34
N THR A 37 10.19 -34.92 -6.42
CA THR A 37 10.76 -35.15 -7.76
C THR A 37 12.01 -34.32 -8.03
N CYS A 38 11.96 -33.00 -7.77
CA CYS A 38 13.03 -32.09 -8.17
C CYS A 38 13.67 -31.31 -7.01
N GLY A 39 13.27 -31.57 -5.77
CA GLY A 39 13.82 -30.91 -4.57
C GLY A 39 13.40 -29.45 -4.37
N THR A 40 12.60 -28.88 -5.27
CA THR A 40 12.10 -27.50 -5.15
C THR A 40 11.36 -27.30 -3.82
N PRO A 41 11.75 -26.33 -2.96
CA PRO A 41 11.11 -26.13 -1.66
C PRO A 41 9.67 -25.60 -1.79
N PHE A 42 8.77 -26.03 -0.90
CA PHE A 42 7.39 -25.56 -0.83
C PHE A 42 7.29 -24.03 -0.66
N ALA A 43 8.26 -23.44 0.05
CA ALA A 43 8.37 -21.99 0.19
C ALA A 43 8.40 -21.24 -1.15
N GLN A 44 8.81 -21.89 -2.25
CA GLN A 44 8.81 -21.28 -3.58
C GLN A 44 7.41 -21.20 -4.21
N VAL A 45 6.49 -22.10 -3.83
CA VAL A 45 5.06 -21.97 -4.18
C VAL A 45 4.44 -20.82 -3.40
N MET A 46 4.77 -20.69 -2.12
CA MET A 46 4.30 -19.58 -1.29
C MET A 46 4.88 -18.22 -1.72
N ARG A 47 6.07 -18.23 -2.34
CA ARG A 47 6.70 -17.06 -2.95
C ARG A 47 6.36 -16.88 -4.42
N ALA A 48 5.59 -17.80 -5.02
CA ALA A 48 5.22 -17.66 -6.42
C ALA A 48 4.65 -16.25 -6.57
N PRO A 49 5.27 -15.41 -7.41
CA PRO A 49 4.85 -14.02 -7.52
C PRO A 49 3.37 -14.07 -7.88
N GLU A 50 2.52 -13.49 -7.02
CA GLU A 50 1.14 -13.19 -7.40
C GLU A 50 1.22 -12.68 -8.83
N GLU A 51 0.44 -13.25 -9.75
CA GLU A 51 0.31 -12.73 -11.11
C GLU A 51 -0.24 -11.32 -10.97
N ARG A 52 0.68 -10.36 -10.79
CA ARG A 52 0.37 -8.94 -10.72
C ARG A 52 -0.20 -8.64 -12.09
N GLY A 53 -1.51 -8.43 -12.12
CA GLY A 53 -2.22 -8.16 -13.36
C GLY A 53 -1.43 -7.13 -14.16
N ARG A 54 -1.15 -7.46 -15.42
CA ARG A 54 -0.38 -6.58 -16.30
C ARG A 54 -1.27 -5.39 -16.66
N VAL A 55 -1.34 -4.42 -15.75
CA VAL A 55 -2.10 -3.19 -15.94
C VAL A 55 -1.36 -2.33 -16.95
N ASP A 56 -2.08 -1.77 -17.92
CA ASP A 56 -1.50 -0.83 -18.88
C ASP A 56 -0.91 0.39 -18.15
N PRO A 57 0.30 0.86 -18.51
CA PRO A 57 0.91 2.00 -17.85
C PRO A 57 0.09 3.30 -17.86
N ARG A 58 -0.75 3.53 -18.88
CA ARG A 58 -1.63 4.71 -18.90
C ARG A 58 -2.78 4.53 -17.93
N ASP A 59 -3.37 3.34 -17.85
CA ASP A 59 -4.45 3.06 -16.90
C ASP A 59 -3.99 3.19 -15.45
N ALA A 60 -2.79 2.71 -15.13
CA ALA A 60 -2.20 2.88 -13.81
C ALA A 60 -1.99 4.36 -13.44
N ALA A 61 -1.56 5.18 -14.41
CA ALA A 61 -1.39 6.61 -14.24
C ALA A 61 -2.74 7.33 -14.04
N ILE A 62 -3.72 7.06 -14.91
CA ILE A 62 -5.06 7.65 -14.84
C ILE A 62 -5.72 7.35 -13.51
N ARG A 63 -5.64 6.10 -13.02
CA ARG A 63 -6.17 5.75 -11.69
C ARG A 63 -5.50 6.59 -10.60
N SER A 64 -4.19 6.77 -10.65
CA SER A 64 -3.46 7.59 -9.67
C SER A 64 -3.74 9.10 -9.80
N LEU A 65 -4.14 9.58 -10.98
CA LEU A 65 -4.66 10.93 -11.17
C LEU A 65 -6.07 11.07 -10.57
N ILE A 66 -6.93 10.06 -10.63
CA ILE A 66 -8.24 10.15 -9.94
C ILE A 66 -8.01 10.34 -8.43
N PHE A 67 -7.11 9.55 -7.85
CA PHE A 67 -6.68 9.73 -6.47
C PHE A 67 -5.29 9.14 -6.25
N PRO A 68 -4.36 9.88 -5.59
CA PRO A 68 -3.01 9.41 -5.34
C PRO A 68 -2.98 8.03 -4.69
N GLY A 69 -2.32 7.08 -5.36
CA GLY A 69 -2.14 5.71 -4.89
C GLY A 69 -3.11 4.66 -5.45
N LEU A 70 -4.20 5.05 -6.14
CA LEU A 70 -5.10 4.07 -6.75
C LEU A 70 -4.43 3.21 -7.83
N GLY A 71 -3.51 3.77 -8.63
CA GLY A 71 -2.74 2.98 -9.60
C GLY A 71 -1.82 1.96 -8.94
N HIS A 72 -1.22 2.30 -7.79
CA HIS A 72 -0.39 1.37 -7.02
C HIS A 72 -1.21 0.22 -6.44
N ARG A 73 -2.43 0.50 -5.96
CA ARG A 73 -3.37 -0.55 -5.52
C ARG A 73 -3.73 -1.51 -6.65
N ALA A 74 -3.98 -0.98 -7.86
CA ALA A 74 -4.28 -1.82 -9.02
C ALA A 74 -3.10 -2.69 -9.48
N LEU A 75 -1.86 -2.31 -9.15
CA LEU A 75 -0.63 -3.06 -9.41
C LEU A 75 -0.29 -4.06 -8.28
N GLY A 76 -1.20 -4.31 -7.34
CA GLY A 76 -0.99 -5.21 -6.20
C GLY A 76 -0.20 -4.60 -5.04
N ARG A 77 0.11 -3.30 -5.08
CA ARG A 77 0.86 -2.58 -4.04
C ARG A 77 -0.07 -1.70 -3.21
N GLY A 78 -1.05 -2.33 -2.57
CA GLY A 78 -2.10 -1.62 -1.83
C GLY A 78 -1.59 -0.72 -0.70
N LEU A 79 -0.59 -1.18 0.07
CA LEU A 79 0.01 -0.40 1.17
C LEU A 79 0.75 0.84 0.66
N ASP A 80 1.49 0.69 -0.45
CA ASP A 80 2.17 1.79 -1.13
C ASP A 80 1.17 2.83 -1.66
N GLY A 81 0.05 2.37 -2.20
CA GLY A 81 -1.05 3.24 -2.62
C GLY A 81 -1.69 3.98 -1.45
N LEU A 82 -1.99 3.27 -0.35
CA LEU A 82 -2.58 3.87 0.84
C LEU A 82 -1.68 4.96 1.45
N ALA A 83 -0.38 4.69 1.58
CA ALA A 83 0.58 5.66 2.14
C ALA A 83 0.60 6.98 1.34
N ARG A 84 0.56 6.90 0.00
CA ARG A 84 0.51 8.07 -0.89
C ARG A 84 -0.82 8.83 -0.75
N GLY A 85 -1.93 8.11 -0.66
CA GLY A 85 -3.26 8.69 -0.44
C GLY A 85 -3.35 9.44 0.89
N VAL A 86 -2.87 8.84 1.98
CA VAL A 86 -2.83 9.47 3.31
C VAL A 86 -1.92 10.68 3.30
N LEU A 87 -0.71 10.58 2.73
CA LEU A 87 0.21 11.70 2.63
C LEU A 87 -0.41 12.88 1.87
N PHE A 88 -1.07 12.62 0.74
CA PHE A 88 -1.78 13.65 -0.02
C PHE A 88 -2.89 14.31 0.80
N VAL A 89 -3.78 13.50 1.41
CA VAL A 89 -4.92 14.03 2.20
C VAL A 89 -4.42 14.88 3.37
N VAL A 90 -3.40 14.43 4.08
CA VAL A 90 -2.84 15.18 5.21
C VAL A 90 -2.14 16.46 4.75
N THR A 91 -1.30 16.39 3.71
CA THR A 91 -0.59 17.56 3.18
C THR A 91 -1.57 18.58 2.63
N PHE A 92 -2.49 18.17 1.76
CA PHE A 92 -3.48 19.07 1.17
C PHE A 92 -4.46 19.60 2.22
N GLY A 93 -4.93 18.73 3.14
CA GLY A 93 -5.83 19.11 4.23
C GLY A 93 -5.20 20.13 5.18
N LEU A 94 -3.94 19.96 5.57
CA LEU A 94 -3.21 20.96 6.35
C LEU A 94 -3.07 22.28 5.57
N GLY A 95 -2.78 22.22 4.27
CA GLY A 95 -2.77 23.41 3.41
C GLY A 95 -4.11 24.15 3.44
N VAL A 96 -5.23 23.44 3.26
CA VAL A 96 -6.58 24.04 3.32
C VAL A 96 -6.86 24.64 4.70
N MET A 97 -6.50 23.96 5.79
CA MET A 97 -6.66 24.50 7.15
C MET A 97 -5.84 25.78 7.36
N LEU A 98 -4.60 25.82 6.86
CA LEU A 98 -3.76 27.02 6.89
C LEU A 98 -4.36 28.16 6.06
N ALA A 99 -4.96 27.86 4.92
CA ALA A 99 -5.64 28.86 4.09
C ALA A 99 -6.86 29.47 4.80
N ILE A 100 -7.67 28.64 5.47
CA ILE A 100 -8.82 29.10 6.26
C ILE A 100 -8.36 29.94 7.46
N ALA A 101 -7.27 29.52 8.11
CA ALA A 101 -6.68 30.24 9.24
C ALA A 101 -5.93 31.52 8.83
N ALA A 102 -5.72 31.77 7.53
CA ALA A 102 -4.99 32.93 7.03
C ALA A 102 -5.83 34.22 7.14
N SER A 103 -6.00 34.72 8.36
CA SER A 103 -6.64 36.01 8.67
C SER A 103 -5.75 37.20 8.33
N GLY A 104 -5.32 37.32 7.06
CA GLY A 104 -4.45 38.40 6.59
C GLY A 104 -2.99 38.29 7.03
N SER A 105 -2.57 37.15 7.59
CA SER A 105 -1.15 36.91 7.90
C SER A 105 -0.41 36.39 6.67
N GLY A 106 0.58 37.17 6.19
CA GLY A 106 1.41 36.76 5.05
C GLY A 106 2.16 35.44 5.29
N ALA A 107 2.51 35.14 6.54
CA ALA A 107 3.17 33.90 6.92
C ALA A 107 2.28 32.67 6.71
N LEU A 108 1.00 32.70 7.10
CA LEU A 108 0.09 31.58 6.86
C LEU A 108 -0.25 31.43 5.37
N VAL A 109 -0.34 32.53 4.62
CA VAL A 109 -0.51 32.48 3.16
C VAL A 109 0.68 31.79 2.50
N ALA A 110 1.91 32.13 2.91
CA ALA A 110 3.11 31.46 2.41
C ALA A 110 3.15 29.98 2.80
N ALA A 111 2.76 29.64 4.03
CA ALA A 111 2.66 28.25 4.49
C ALA A 111 1.61 27.46 3.68
N PHE A 112 0.44 28.04 3.42
CA PHE A 112 -0.57 27.46 2.54
C PHE A 112 0.00 27.19 1.15
N ALA A 113 0.65 28.18 0.52
CA ALA A 113 1.23 28.01 -0.81
C ALA A 113 2.27 26.88 -0.84
N LEU A 114 3.11 26.77 0.19
CA LEU A 114 4.07 25.68 0.34
C LEU A 114 3.39 24.31 0.39
N PHE A 115 2.36 24.15 1.23
CA PHE A 115 1.62 22.89 1.36
C PHE A 115 0.82 22.55 0.10
N LEU A 116 0.31 23.55 -0.62
CA LEU A 116 -0.37 23.36 -1.90
C LEU A 116 0.61 22.82 -2.95
N VAL A 117 1.79 23.43 -3.08
CA VAL A 117 2.85 22.97 -3.99
C VAL A 117 3.30 21.56 -3.62
N ALA A 118 3.50 21.27 -2.33
CA ALA A 118 3.85 19.95 -1.85
C ALA A 118 2.76 18.92 -2.18
N GLY A 119 1.48 19.25 -1.96
CA GLY A 119 0.34 18.38 -2.28
C GLY A 119 0.25 18.07 -3.78
N VAL A 120 0.39 19.08 -4.64
CA VAL A 120 0.45 18.89 -6.10
C VAL A 120 1.66 18.04 -6.49
N GLY A 121 2.82 18.24 -5.86
CA GLY A 121 4.01 17.44 -6.08
C GLY A 121 3.79 15.97 -5.74
N VAL A 122 3.23 15.66 -4.56
CA VAL A 122 2.88 14.28 -4.14
C VAL A 122 1.89 13.66 -5.12
N TYR A 123 0.89 14.43 -5.56
CA TYR A 123 -0.14 13.98 -6.49
C TYR A 123 0.46 13.61 -7.87
N ALA A 124 1.23 14.53 -8.47
CA ALA A 124 1.88 14.31 -9.77
C ALA A 124 2.90 13.17 -9.71
N MET A 125 3.71 13.13 -8.65
CA MET A 125 4.72 12.08 -8.44
C MET A 125 4.06 10.70 -8.30
N SER A 126 2.91 10.61 -7.62
CA SER A 126 2.16 9.35 -7.48
C SER A 126 1.66 8.81 -8.84
N ALA A 127 1.23 9.69 -9.75
CA ALA A 127 0.82 9.29 -11.10
C ALA A 127 2.01 8.86 -11.96
N PHE A 128 3.11 9.62 -11.92
CA PHE A 128 4.34 9.28 -12.62
C PHE A 128 4.93 7.94 -12.16
N GLU A 129 4.95 7.70 -10.85
CA GLU A 129 5.49 6.48 -10.28
C GLU A 129 4.63 5.26 -10.63
N ALA A 130 3.29 5.38 -10.60
CA ALA A 130 2.40 4.30 -11.03
C ALA A 130 2.63 3.93 -12.51
N HIS A 131 2.84 4.92 -13.37
CA HIS A 131 3.18 4.70 -14.77
C HIS A 131 4.51 3.94 -14.94
N ARG A 132 5.54 4.37 -14.21
CA ARG A 132 6.87 3.73 -14.24
C ARG A 132 6.82 2.30 -13.71
N LEU A 133 6.09 2.09 -12.61
CA LEU A 133 5.93 0.79 -11.96
C LEU A 133 5.22 -0.20 -12.90
N ALA A 134 4.18 0.25 -13.61
CA ALA A 134 3.50 -0.56 -14.63
C ALA A 134 4.39 -0.92 -15.84
N LYS A 135 5.42 -0.10 -16.14
CA LYS A 135 6.46 -0.42 -17.14
C LYS A 135 7.50 -1.45 -16.65
N GLY A 136 7.38 -1.93 -15.42
CA GLY A 136 8.35 -2.85 -14.80
C GLY A 136 9.49 -2.15 -14.08
N GLY A 137 9.40 -0.83 -13.86
CA GLY A 137 10.35 -0.12 -13.00
C GLY A 137 10.13 -0.41 -11.52
N GLU A 138 11.11 -0.05 -10.68
CA GLU A 138 11.02 -0.15 -9.22
C GLU A 138 10.36 1.10 -8.60
N LEU A 139 10.04 1.04 -7.31
CA LEU A 139 9.57 2.22 -6.57
C LEU A 139 10.67 3.28 -6.54
N LEU A 140 10.27 4.53 -6.79
CA LEU A 140 11.13 5.68 -6.58
C LEU A 140 11.14 6.06 -5.10
N VAL A 141 9.98 5.97 -4.45
CA VAL A 141 9.80 6.34 -3.05
C VAL A 141 9.27 5.15 -2.27
N GLU A 142 10.14 4.57 -1.46
CA GLU A 142 9.76 3.48 -0.56
C GLU A 142 8.75 3.93 0.50
N THR A 143 7.93 2.98 0.96
CA THR A 143 6.94 3.20 2.03
C THR A 143 7.56 3.80 3.29
N LYS A 144 8.79 3.41 3.64
CA LYS A 144 9.52 3.94 4.80
C LYS A 144 9.80 5.44 4.65
N VAL A 145 10.17 5.89 3.45
CA VAL A 145 10.41 7.31 3.16
C VAL A 145 9.09 8.08 3.22
N LEU A 146 8.00 7.53 2.67
CA LEU A 146 6.67 8.14 2.78
C LEU A 146 6.20 8.30 4.24
N MET A 147 6.51 7.31 5.09
CA MET A 147 6.19 7.38 6.51
C MET A 147 6.91 8.54 7.20
N TRP A 148 8.22 8.68 7.00
CA TRP A 148 8.98 9.80 7.56
C TRP A 148 8.57 11.15 6.95
N ALA A 149 8.23 11.17 5.66
CA ALA A 149 7.69 12.36 5.00
C ALA A 149 6.36 12.79 5.64
N LEU A 150 5.45 11.84 5.91
CA LEU A 150 4.19 12.11 6.60
C LEU A 150 4.42 12.69 8.00
N VAL A 151 5.33 12.09 8.76
CA VAL A 151 5.72 12.63 10.09
C VAL A 151 6.19 14.07 9.94
N GLY A 152 7.13 14.33 9.03
CA GLY A 152 7.65 15.68 8.78
C GLY A 152 6.55 16.68 8.40
N VAL A 153 5.67 16.31 7.48
CA VAL A 153 4.51 17.14 7.04
C VAL A 153 3.61 17.48 8.21
N VAL A 154 3.28 16.52 9.08
CA VAL A 154 2.43 16.75 10.25
C VAL A 154 3.11 17.69 11.23
N PHE A 155 4.37 17.44 11.60
CA PHE A 155 5.09 18.28 12.57
C PHE A 155 5.24 19.71 12.05
N VAL A 156 5.64 19.89 10.81
CA VAL A 156 5.79 21.22 10.20
C VAL A 156 4.44 21.92 10.08
N GLY A 157 3.42 21.22 9.57
CA GLY A 157 2.11 21.82 9.33
C GLY A 157 1.40 22.23 10.62
N VAL A 158 1.40 21.36 11.63
CA VAL A 158 0.84 21.68 12.94
C VAL A 158 1.64 22.79 13.62
N GLY A 159 2.97 22.76 13.56
CA GLY A 159 3.82 23.82 14.12
C GLY A 159 3.54 25.19 13.50
N LEU A 160 3.41 25.26 12.18
CA LEU A 160 3.08 26.50 11.47
C LEU A 160 1.66 26.99 11.81
N LEU A 161 0.71 26.08 11.94
CA LEU A 161 -0.67 26.42 12.31
C LEU A 161 -0.72 26.98 13.73
N VAL A 162 -0.10 26.30 14.70
CA VAL A 162 -0.03 26.77 16.10
C VAL A 162 0.66 28.13 16.18
N PHE A 163 1.80 28.30 15.50
CA PHE A 163 2.50 29.57 15.44
C PHE A 163 1.62 30.68 14.86
N GLY A 164 0.91 30.40 13.76
CA GLY A 164 -0.03 31.34 13.15
C GLY A 164 -1.17 31.75 14.10
N VAL A 165 -1.77 30.81 14.82
CA VAL A 165 -2.85 31.09 15.77
C VAL A 165 -2.34 31.91 16.97
N VAL A 166 -1.19 31.56 17.53
CA VAL A 166 -0.58 32.30 18.65
C VAL A 166 -0.26 33.73 18.23
N THR A 167 0.36 33.91 17.05
CA THR A 167 0.68 35.27 16.57
C THR A 167 -0.57 36.10 16.24
N ALA A 168 -1.68 35.48 15.83
CA ALA A 168 -2.93 36.16 15.58
C ALA A 168 -3.68 36.57 16.87
N THR A 169 -3.53 35.81 17.95
CA THR A 169 -4.21 36.08 19.24
C THR A 169 -3.50 37.13 20.11
N HIS A 170 -2.20 37.37 19.88
CA HIS A 170 -1.41 38.37 20.60
C HIS A 170 -1.30 39.73 19.87
N ARG A 171 -2.01 39.93 18.76
CA ARG A 171 -2.15 41.24 18.09
C ARG A 171 -3.40 41.96 18.57
#